data_AF-A0AAE7M8G7-F1
#
_entry.id   AF-A0AAE7M8G7-F1
#
_cell.length_a   1.000
_cell.length_b   1.000
_cell.length_c   1.000
_cell.angle_alpha   90.00
_cell.angle_beta   90.00
_cell.angle_gamma   90.00
#
_symmetry.space_group_name_H-M   'P 1'
#
loop_
_entity.id
_entity.type
_entity.pdbx_description
1 polymer ?
#
loop_
_entity_poly.entity_id
_entity_poly.type
_entity_poly.pdbx_seq_one_letter_code
_entity_poly.pdbx_strand_id
1 'polypeptide(L)'
;MSLEPLLPLFHRLNREHFDGSLVRGPHPLLAVRWSDGRMTRTAGLYRRGPAVAPPIGREIVLSRPLLEPLPRAATESTLCHEMIHAWVDLVLGRRESHGPQFRARMAAINAAQDRFVVSIRHRFPVPVTPPRWLAVCPRCGHQLPYRRRLRQAACRRCCERHHGGRWHSSCLLRFEPYGGGDPASDQAAECRHG
;
A
#
# COMPACT_ATOMS: atom_id res chain seq x y z
N MET A 1 2.01 2.90 20.76
CA MET A 1 1.07 3.99 20.39
C MET A 1 -0.21 3.33 19.92
N SER A 2 -1.36 3.72 20.47
CA SER A 2 -2.67 3.21 20.04
C SER A 2 -3.01 3.74 18.65
N LEU A 3 -3.63 2.91 17.81
CA LEU A 3 -4.09 3.35 16.49
C LEU A 3 -5.14 4.44 16.62
N GLU A 4 -5.05 5.48 15.78
CA GLU A 4 -6.08 6.52 15.70
C GLU A 4 -7.42 5.88 15.29
N PRO A 5 -8.50 6.13 16.04
CA PRO A 5 -9.82 5.62 15.67
C PRO A 5 -10.32 6.39 14.43
N LEU A 6 -10.44 5.67 13.31
CA LEU A 6 -10.81 6.28 12.02
C LEU A 6 -12.22 6.87 12.00
N LEU A 7 -13.16 6.27 12.73
CA LEU A 7 -14.56 6.70 12.67
C LEU A 7 -14.76 8.10 13.29
N PRO A 8 -14.25 8.42 14.49
CA PRO A 8 -14.22 9.79 14.99
C PRO A 8 -13.53 10.79 14.06
N LEU A 9 -12.42 10.40 13.43
CA LEU A 9 -11.71 11.26 12.48
C LEU A 9 -12.56 11.52 11.23
N PHE A 10 -13.17 10.49 10.65
CA PHE A 10 -14.08 10.58 9.52
C PHE A 10 -15.24 11.54 9.82
N HIS A 11 -15.91 11.40 10.98
CA HIS A 11 -17.01 12.28 11.35
C HIS A 11 -16.58 13.75 11.51
N ARG A 12 -15.38 13.99 12.04
CA ARG A 12 -14.82 15.33 12.15
C ARG A 12 -14.60 15.95 10.77
N LEU A 13 -13.85 15.26 9.91
CA LEU A 13 -13.58 15.73 8.55
C LEU A 13 -14.88 15.92 7.75
N ASN A 14 -15.86 15.03 7.92
CA ASN A 14 -17.16 15.14 7.26
C ASN A 14 -17.88 16.44 7.62
N ARG A 15 -17.88 16.83 8.91
CA ARG A 15 -18.46 18.09 9.35
C ARG A 15 -17.68 19.31 8.86
N GLU A 16 -16.35 19.25 8.94
CA GLU A 16 -15.48 20.39 8.62
C GLU A 16 -15.40 20.68 7.11
N HIS A 17 -15.51 19.66 6.26
CA HIS A 17 -15.11 19.77 4.85
C HIS A 17 -16.16 19.30 3.84
N PHE A 18 -17.20 18.59 4.31
CA PHE A 18 -18.21 17.97 3.45
C PHE A 18 -19.65 18.25 3.93
N ASP A 19 -19.84 19.26 4.78
CA ASP A 19 -21.16 19.71 5.27
C ASP A 19 -21.99 18.59 5.92
N GLY A 20 -21.31 17.57 6.48
CA GLY A 20 -21.98 16.40 7.04
C GLY A 20 -22.58 15.44 6.01
N SER A 21 -22.41 15.65 4.71
CA SER A 21 -23.12 14.92 3.65
C SER A 21 -22.77 13.43 3.48
N LEU A 22 -21.68 12.95 4.10
CA LEU A 22 -21.26 11.54 4.02
C LEU A 22 -21.88 10.62 5.09
N VAL A 23 -22.92 11.09 5.80
CA VAL A 23 -23.67 10.29 6.80
C VAL A 23 -25.19 10.36 6.55
N ARG A 24 -25.93 9.38 7.11
CA ARG A 24 -27.38 9.44 7.34
C ARG A 24 -27.61 9.31 8.84
N GLY A 25 -28.04 10.40 9.48
CA GLY A 25 -28.06 10.48 10.94
C GLY A 25 -26.65 10.25 11.51
N PRO A 26 -26.47 9.35 12.49
CA PRO A 26 -25.14 9.04 13.03
C PRO A 26 -24.34 8.06 12.16
N HIS A 27 -24.93 7.48 11.11
CA HIS A 27 -24.34 6.37 10.37
C HIS A 27 -23.63 6.81 9.08
N PRO A 28 -22.34 6.49 8.88
CA PRO A 28 -21.66 6.72 7.61
C PRO A 28 -22.35 6.06 6.42
N LEU A 29 -22.31 6.73 5.27
CA LEU A 29 -22.76 6.18 3.99
C LEU A 29 -21.85 5.06 3.46
N LEU A 30 -20.72 4.80 4.10
CA LEU A 30 -19.70 3.84 3.69
C LEU A 30 -18.91 3.34 4.91
N ALA A 31 -18.35 2.13 4.81
CA ALA A 31 -17.45 1.64 5.85
C ALA A 31 -16.12 2.39 5.80
N VAL A 32 -15.48 2.59 6.95
CA VAL A 32 -14.14 3.17 7.05
C VAL A 32 -13.30 2.28 7.96
N ARG A 33 -12.20 1.75 7.46
CA ARG A 33 -11.37 0.79 8.23
C ARG A 33 -9.89 0.84 7.87
N TRP A 34 -9.09 0.32 8.78
CA TRP A 34 -7.70 0.01 8.52
C TRP A 34 -7.56 -1.30 7.71
N SER A 35 -6.52 -1.38 6.88
CA SER A 35 -5.96 -2.64 6.38
C SER A 35 -4.83 -3.09 7.30
N ASP A 36 -4.96 -4.30 7.80
CA ASP A 36 -4.12 -5.01 8.78
C ASP A 36 -2.79 -5.54 8.23
N GLY A 37 -2.36 -5.15 7.03
CA GLY A 37 -1.06 -5.57 6.48
C GLY A 37 -1.03 -5.90 5.00
N ARG A 38 -2.19 -6.04 4.35
CA ARG A 38 -2.26 -6.45 2.93
C ARG A 38 -2.07 -5.29 1.95
N MET A 39 -2.36 -4.07 2.39
CA MET A 39 -2.30 -2.86 1.56
C MET A 39 -0.97 -2.13 1.78
N THR A 40 0.03 -2.41 0.96
CA THR A 40 1.42 -1.90 1.15
C THR A 40 1.93 -1.03 0.00
N ARG A 41 1.13 -0.84 -1.06
CA ARG A 41 1.49 -0.03 -2.25
C ARG A 41 0.68 1.25 -2.41
N THR A 42 -0.44 1.35 -1.70
CA THR A 42 -1.26 2.56 -1.63
C THR A 42 -1.61 2.80 -0.17
N ALA A 43 -1.72 4.06 0.24
CA ALA A 43 -2.06 4.42 1.61
C ALA A 43 -3.56 4.57 1.86
N GLY A 44 -4.33 4.88 0.82
CA GLY A 44 -5.78 5.02 0.85
C GLY A 44 -6.42 4.35 -0.37
N LEU A 45 -7.67 3.92 -0.22
CA LEU A 45 -8.51 3.51 -1.34
C LEU A 45 -9.99 3.63 -0.96
N TYR A 46 -10.73 4.42 -1.73
CA TYR A 46 -12.16 4.32 -1.86
C TYR A 46 -12.54 3.28 -2.93
N ARG A 47 -13.49 2.39 -2.61
CA ARG A 47 -14.05 1.43 -3.57
C ARG A 47 -15.50 1.10 -3.28
N ARG A 48 -16.22 0.67 -4.32
CA ARG A 48 -17.59 0.15 -4.23
C ARG A 48 -17.80 -1.04 -5.18
N GLY A 49 -18.77 -1.88 -4.88
CA GLY A 49 -19.19 -2.98 -5.76
C GLY A 49 -19.66 -4.22 -5.00
N PRO A 50 -20.12 -5.26 -5.72
CA PRO A 50 -20.68 -6.47 -5.12
C PRO A 50 -19.70 -7.23 -4.23
N ALA A 51 -18.40 -7.13 -4.51
CA ALA A 51 -17.33 -7.76 -3.74
C ALA A 51 -16.82 -6.91 -2.56
N VAL A 52 -17.39 -5.73 -2.33
CA VAL A 52 -17.05 -4.87 -1.19
C VAL A 52 -17.95 -5.24 -0.01
N ALA A 53 -17.38 -5.28 1.19
CA ALA A 53 -18.02 -5.79 2.40
C ALA A 53 -19.50 -5.34 2.55
N PRO A 54 -20.44 -6.30 2.68
CA PRO A 54 -21.83 -6.01 3.04
C PRO A 54 -21.91 -5.30 4.41
N PRO A 55 -23.01 -4.57 4.71
CA PRO A 55 -24.21 -4.38 3.89
C PRO A 55 -24.11 -3.20 2.92
N ILE A 56 -23.09 -2.35 3.05
CA ILE A 56 -23.07 -1.05 2.36
C ILE A 56 -22.54 -1.17 0.92
N GLY A 57 -21.65 -2.14 0.65
CA GLY A 57 -21.05 -2.34 -0.67
C GLY A 57 -20.10 -1.21 -1.11
N ARG A 58 -19.64 -0.40 -0.16
CA ARG A 58 -18.71 0.73 -0.34
C ARG A 58 -17.88 0.97 0.91
N GLU A 59 -16.60 1.24 0.72
CA GLU A 59 -15.66 1.45 1.83
C GLU A 59 -14.51 2.39 1.45
N ILE A 60 -13.95 3.04 2.48
CA ILE A 60 -12.61 3.59 2.50
C ILE A 60 -11.72 2.66 3.33
N VAL A 61 -10.60 2.25 2.73
CA VAL A 61 -9.57 1.46 3.40
C VAL A 61 -8.31 2.28 3.50
N LEU A 62 -7.73 2.40 4.69
CA LEU A 62 -6.43 3.03 4.92
C LEU A 62 -5.37 1.98 5.25
N SER A 63 -4.15 2.17 4.74
CA SER A 63 -3.02 1.29 5.02
C SER A 63 -2.44 1.60 6.39
N ARG A 64 -2.63 0.70 7.36
CA ARG A 64 -1.91 0.81 8.64
C ARG A 64 -0.39 0.76 8.43
N PRO A 65 0.18 -0.20 7.67
CA PRO A 65 1.64 -0.27 7.51
C PRO A 65 2.30 0.98 6.91
N LEU A 66 1.60 1.71 6.04
CA LEU A 66 2.14 2.93 5.44
C LEU A 66 1.92 4.17 6.29
N LEU A 67 0.80 4.26 7.01
CA LEU A 67 0.41 5.49 7.71
C LEU A 67 0.78 5.51 9.20
N GLU A 68 0.82 4.36 9.87
CA GLU A 68 1.20 4.26 11.29
C GLU A 68 2.59 4.86 11.61
N PRO A 69 3.65 4.72 10.77
CA PRO A 69 4.94 5.34 11.06
C PRO A 69 5.02 6.83 10.69
N LEU A 70 3.98 7.42 10.10
CA LEU A 70 3.99 8.79 9.61
C LEU A 70 3.32 9.76 10.61
N PRO A 71 3.59 11.07 10.48
CA PRO A 71 2.85 12.07 11.25
C PRO A 71 1.35 11.95 11.03
N ARG A 72 0.55 12.32 12.05
CA ARG A 72 -0.92 12.28 12.01
C ARG A 72 -1.52 12.95 10.76
N ALA A 73 -0.91 14.04 10.29
CA ALA A 73 -1.30 14.74 9.07
C ALA A 73 -1.34 13.84 7.83
N ALA A 74 -0.53 12.77 7.76
CA ALA A 74 -0.57 11.81 6.66
C ALA A 74 -1.87 11.00 6.64
N THR A 75 -2.35 10.57 7.81
CA THR A 75 -3.65 9.87 7.95
C THR A 75 -4.80 10.83 7.61
N GLU A 76 -4.76 12.06 8.11
CA GLU A 76 -5.80 13.07 7.83
C GLU A 76 -5.85 13.41 6.34
N SER A 77 -4.69 13.69 5.73
CA SER A 77 -4.56 13.96 4.30
C SER A 77 -5.06 12.80 3.43
N THR A 78 -4.66 11.57 3.76
CA THR A 78 -5.07 10.37 2.99
C THR A 78 -6.56 10.08 3.17
N LEU A 79 -7.08 10.14 4.40
CA LEU A 79 -8.51 9.92 4.63
C LEU A 79 -9.34 10.99 3.91
N CYS A 80 -8.95 12.25 4.00
CA CYS A 80 -9.64 13.34 3.32
C CYS A 80 -9.63 13.15 1.80
N HIS A 81 -8.51 12.73 1.20
CA HIS A 81 -8.43 12.36 -0.21
C HIS A 81 -9.49 11.32 -0.60
N GLU A 82 -9.57 10.21 0.14
CA GLU A 82 -10.55 9.16 -0.15
C GLU A 82 -12.00 9.61 0.14
N MET A 83 -12.20 10.51 1.10
CA MET A 83 -13.52 11.13 1.35
C MET A 83 -13.96 12.05 0.21
N ILE A 84 -13.04 12.74 -0.48
CA ILE A 84 -13.39 13.51 -1.69
C ILE A 84 -13.88 12.56 -2.79
N HIS A 85 -13.20 11.43 -3.04
CA HIS A 85 -13.71 10.41 -3.98
C HIS A 85 -15.11 9.93 -3.60
N ALA A 86 -15.32 9.61 -2.31
CA ALA A 86 -16.62 9.18 -1.82
C ALA A 86 -17.69 10.28 -1.96
N TRP A 87 -17.36 11.55 -1.73
CA TRP A 87 -18.28 12.68 -1.86
C TRP A 87 -18.69 12.91 -3.32
N VAL A 88 -17.71 12.89 -4.23
CA VAL A 88 -17.98 13.01 -5.67
C VAL A 88 -18.89 11.88 -6.17
N ASP A 89 -18.65 10.64 -5.74
CA ASP A 89 -19.47 9.51 -6.17
C ASP A 89 -20.86 9.46 -5.49
N LEU A 90 -20.92 9.64 -4.17
CA LEU A 90 -22.12 9.36 -3.38
C LEU A 90 -23.04 10.58 -3.21
N VAL A 91 -22.47 11.78 -3.22
CA VAL A 91 -23.21 13.03 -2.99
C VAL A 91 -23.46 13.76 -4.31
N LEU A 92 -22.44 13.87 -5.17
CA LEU A 92 -22.63 14.49 -6.49
C LEU A 92 -23.12 13.51 -7.57
N GLY A 93 -23.06 12.20 -7.33
CA GLY A 93 -23.46 11.20 -8.31
C GLY A 93 -22.56 11.15 -9.56
N ARG A 94 -21.31 11.62 -9.47
CA ARG A 94 -20.38 11.72 -10.60
C ARG A 94 -19.32 10.63 -10.56
N ARG A 95 -18.95 10.14 -11.74
CA ARG A 95 -17.82 9.21 -11.91
C ARG A 95 -16.63 9.96 -12.50
N GLU A 96 -15.76 10.44 -11.64
CA GLU A 96 -14.46 10.98 -12.01
C GLU A 96 -13.41 10.45 -11.02
N SER A 97 -12.15 10.38 -11.47
CA SER A 97 -11.02 10.15 -10.57
C SER A 97 -10.63 11.50 -9.94
N HIS A 98 -9.51 12.11 -10.32
CA HIS A 98 -9.15 13.46 -9.91
C HIS A 98 -9.66 14.53 -10.90
N GLY A 99 -10.97 14.52 -11.15
CA GLY A 99 -11.65 15.45 -12.07
C GLY A 99 -11.87 16.84 -11.49
N PRO A 100 -12.65 17.70 -12.17
CA PRO A 100 -12.89 19.08 -11.73
C PRO A 100 -13.52 19.20 -10.35
N GLN A 101 -14.47 18.33 -9.98
CA GLN A 101 -15.13 18.39 -8.67
C GLN A 101 -14.18 17.96 -7.56
N PHE A 102 -13.39 16.91 -7.81
CA PHE A 102 -12.32 16.50 -6.90
C PHE A 102 -11.35 17.66 -6.64
N ARG A 103 -10.84 18.28 -7.72
CA ARG A 103 -9.84 19.35 -7.62
C ARG A 103 -10.38 20.60 -6.94
N ALA A 104 -11.62 20.98 -7.25
CA ALA A 104 -12.26 22.12 -6.62
C ALA A 104 -12.43 21.90 -5.11
N ARG A 105 -12.95 20.74 -4.70
CA ARG A 105 -13.10 20.40 -3.27
C ARG A 105 -11.74 20.31 -2.57
N MET A 106 -10.74 19.70 -3.20
CA MET A 106 -9.37 19.64 -2.68
C MET A 106 -8.79 21.04 -2.45
N ALA A 107 -8.92 21.94 -3.44
CA ALA A 107 -8.44 23.31 -3.32
C ALA A 107 -9.15 24.08 -2.21
N ALA A 108 -10.48 23.95 -2.10
CA ALA A 108 -11.26 24.58 -1.05
C ALA A 108 -10.84 24.10 0.35
N ILE A 109 -10.63 22.80 0.54
CA ILE A 109 -10.18 22.22 1.82
C ILE A 109 -8.77 22.70 2.17
N ASN A 110 -7.84 22.71 1.20
CA ASN A 110 -6.48 23.18 1.42
C ASN A 110 -6.41 24.70 1.71
N ALA A 111 -7.38 25.47 1.23
CA ALA A 111 -7.47 26.91 1.53
C ALA A 111 -8.12 27.20 2.89
N ALA A 112 -8.95 26.29 3.40
CA ALA A 112 -9.74 26.48 4.62
C ALA A 112 -9.01 26.08 5.92
N GLN A 113 -7.87 25.40 5.84
CA GLN A 113 -7.10 24.94 6.99
C GLN A 113 -5.62 24.69 6.65
N ASP A 114 -4.77 24.58 7.67
CA ASP A 114 -3.31 24.43 7.58
C ASP A 114 -2.76 23.15 8.27
N ARG A 115 -3.63 22.30 8.82
CA ARG A 115 -3.26 21.08 9.57
C ARG A 115 -2.68 20.00 8.66
N PHE A 116 -3.16 19.90 7.43
CA PHE A 116 -2.68 18.94 6.43
C PHE A 116 -2.91 19.47 5.02
N VAL A 117 -2.20 18.88 4.05
CA VAL A 117 -2.38 19.20 2.62
C VAL A 117 -2.92 17.97 1.92
N VAL A 118 -4.10 18.07 1.29
CA VAL A 118 -4.61 17.05 0.37
C VAL A 118 -3.91 17.19 -0.96
N SER A 119 -3.41 16.08 -1.51
CA SER A 119 -2.71 16.05 -2.79
C SER A 119 -3.28 14.95 -3.68
N ILE A 120 -3.18 15.12 -5.00
CA ILE A 120 -3.59 14.09 -5.97
C ILE A 120 -2.69 12.85 -5.87
N ARG A 121 -1.41 13.05 -5.56
CA ARG A 121 -0.41 11.98 -5.46
C ARG A 121 0.27 12.06 -4.11
N HIS A 122 0.00 11.06 -3.27
CA HIS A 122 0.82 10.85 -2.09
C HIS A 122 2.05 10.02 -2.45
N ARG A 123 3.23 10.50 -2.05
CA ARG A 123 4.47 9.73 -2.06
C ARG A 123 4.84 9.42 -0.63
N PHE A 124 4.31 8.30 -0.12
CA PHE A 124 4.70 7.81 1.19
C PHE A 124 5.94 6.94 1.06
N PRO A 125 6.90 7.04 1.99
CA PRO A 125 8.00 6.09 2.05
C PRO A 125 7.39 4.69 2.25
N VAL A 126 7.54 3.82 1.25
CA VAL A 126 7.14 2.43 1.39
C VAL A 126 8.13 1.81 2.38
N PRO A 127 7.70 1.26 3.53
CA PRO A 127 8.60 0.61 4.46
C PRO A 127 9.41 -0.43 3.70
N VAL A 128 10.73 -0.26 3.73
CA VAL A 128 11.64 -1.26 3.19
C VAL A 128 11.47 -2.49 4.07
N THR A 129 10.66 -3.45 3.63
CA THR A 129 10.55 -4.71 4.34
C THR A 129 11.90 -5.41 4.22
N PRO A 130 12.61 -5.66 5.33
CA PRO A 130 13.89 -6.34 5.27
C PRO A 130 13.69 -7.73 4.65
N PRO A 131 14.69 -8.25 3.92
CA PRO A 131 14.66 -9.62 3.48
C PRO A 131 14.55 -10.55 4.69
N ARG A 132 13.79 -11.65 4.53
CA ARG A 132 13.65 -12.69 5.56
C ARG A 132 14.62 -13.84 5.34
N TRP A 133 15.15 -13.94 4.14
CA TRP A 133 15.98 -15.04 3.70
C TRP A 133 17.20 -14.53 2.93
N LEU A 134 18.29 -15.26 3.03
CA LEU A 134 19.45 -15.15 2.18
C LEU A 134 19.52 -16.40 1.31
N ALA A 135 19.45 -16.22 -0.01
CA ALA A 135 19.59 -17.31 -0.96
C ALA A 135 21.06 -17.48 -1.31
N VAL A 136 21.63 -18.63 -0.95
CA VAL A 136 23.04 -18.95 -1.13
C VAL A 136 23.19 -20.00 -2.23
N CYS A 137 24.04 -19.73 -3.22
CA CYS A 137 24.41 -20.72 -4.21
C CYS A 137 25.40 -21.72 -3.60
N PRO A 138 25.11 -23.03 -3.61
CA PRO A 138 26.01 -24.03 -3.04
C PRO A 138 27.31 -24.22 -3.84
N ARG A 139 27.41 -23.66 -5.05
CA ARG A 139 28.59 -23.83 -5.92
C ARG A 139 29.52 -22.65 -5.96
N CYS A 140 28.99 -21.43 -6.05
CA CYS A 140 29.82 -20.24 -6.07
C CYS A 140 29.74 -19.40 -4.78
N GLY A 141 28.94 -19.81 -3.80
CA GLY A 141 28.75 -19.08 -2.54
C GLY A 141 27.99 -17.76 -2.68
N HIS A 142 27.55 -17.38 -3.89
CA HIS A 142 26.86 -16.11 -4.13
C HIS A 142 25.57 -16.01 -3.31
N GLN A 143 25.35 -14.86 -2.68
CA GLN A 143 24.28 -14.62 -1.72
C GLN A 143 23.35 -13.51 -2.23
N LEU A 144 22.04 -13.73 -2.15
CA LEU A 144 21.03 -12.77 -2.60
C LEU A 144 19.92 -12.65 -1.56
N PRO A 145 19.49 -11.43 -1.19
CA PRO A 145 18.40 -11.24 -0.23
C PRO A 145 17.04 -11.56 -0.84
N TYR A 146 16.19 -12.28 -0.10
CA TYR A 146 14.83 -12.63 -0.51
C TYR A 146 13.80 -12.39 0.60
N ARG A 147 12.60 -11.94 0.20
CA ARG A 147 11.45 -11.82 1.11
C ARG A 147 10.76 -13.15 1.37
N ARG A 148 10.86 -14.11 0.44
CA ARG A 148 10.26 -15.45 0.52
C ARG A 148 11.17 -16.49 -0.11
N ARG A 149 11.03 -17.74 0.35
CA ARG A 149 11.70 -18.89 -0.27
C ARG A 149 11.07 -19.20 -1.63
N LEU A 150 11.90 -19.45 -2.62
CA LEU A 150 11.46 -19.89 -3.95
C LEU A 150 11.94 -21.34 -4.15
N ARG A 151 11.00 -22.27 -4.37
CA ARG A 151 11.29 -23.71 -4.35
C ARG A 151 12.23 -24.20 -5.47
N GLN A 152 12.41 -23.43 -6.53
CA GLN A 152 13.19 -23.83 -7.72
C GLN A 152 14.13 -22.72 -8.22
N ALA A 153 14.42 -21.71 -7.40
CA ALA A 153 15.34 -20.66 -7.81
C ALA A 153 16.77 -21.21 -7.89
N ALA A 154 17.41 -21.03 -9.04
CA ALA A 154 18.79 -21.46 -9.27
C ALA A 154 19.70 -20.26 -9.56
N CYS A 155 20.96 -20.38 -9.19
CA CYS A 155 21.99 -19.40 -9.49
C CYS A 155 22.22 -19.32 -11.00
N ARG A 156 21.82 -18.22 -11.62
CA ARG A 156 21.99 -18.00 -13.06
C ARG A 156 23.45 -18.03 -13.48
N ARG A 157 24.36 -17.42 -12.71
CA ARG A 157 25.80 -17.46 -13.01
C ARG A 157 26.31 -18.90 -13.14
N CYS A 158 25.89 -19.79 -12.25
CA CYS A 158 26.29 -21.20 -12.33
C CYS A 158 25.55 -21.96 -13.44
N CYS A 159 24.29 -21.62 -13.74
CA CYS A 159 23.57 -22.18 -14.89
C CYS A 159 24.24 -21.78 -16.22
N GLU A 160 24.60 -20.52 -16.39
CA GLU A 160 25.33 -20.02 -17.57
C GLU A 160 26.70 -20.67 -17.67
N ARG A 161 27.48 -20.67 -16.59
CA ARG A 161 28.86 -21.17 -16.59
C ARG A 161 28.97 -22.69 -16.79
N HIS A 162 28.04 -23.47 -16.26
CA HIS A 162 28.19 -24.93 -16.21
C HIS A 162 27.13 -25.71 -16.99
N HIS A 163 26.03 -25.06 -17.38
CA HIS A 163 24.86 -25.74 -17.94
C HIS A 163 24.30 -25.03 -19.18
N GLY A 164 25.11 -24.21 -19.85
CA GLY A 164 24.72 -23.51 -21.08
C GLY A 164 23.51 -22.60 -20.88
N GLY A 165 23.38 -22.00 -19.69
CA GLY A 165 22.26 -21.13 -19.33
C GLY A 165 20.99 -21.85 -18.89
N ARG A 166 20.93 -23.18 -19.02
CA ARG A 166 19.77 -23.98 -18.60
C ARG A 166 19.76 -24.14 -17.09
N TRP A 167 18.54 -24.15 -16.54
CA TRP A 167 18.33 -24.50 -15.14
C TRP A 167 18.92 -25.89 -14.86
N HIS A 168 19.54 -26.05 -13.70
CA HIS A 168 20.03 -27.35 -13.25
C HIS A 168 19.99 -27.44 -11.73
N SER A 169 19.66 -28.62 -11.19
CA SER A 169 19.47 -28.86 -9.75
C SER A 169 20.71 -28.52 -8.91
N SER A 170 21.91 -28.76 -9.43
CA SER A 170 23.15 -28.37 -8.74
C SER A 170 23.39 -26.86 -8.66
N CYS A 171 22.57 -26.03 -9.31
CA CYS A 171 22.55 -24.57 -9.12
C CYS A 171 21.46 -24.11 -8.14
N LEU A 172 20.63 -25.01 -7.61
CA LEU A 172 19.51 -24.67 -6.74
C LEU A 172 19.98 -23.89 -5.50
N LEU A 173 19.36 -22.73 -5.28
CA LEU A 173 19.69 -21.86 -4.16
C LEU A 173 19.18 -22.45 -2.86
N ARG A 174 20.00 -22.38 -1.81
CA ARG A 174 19.62 -22.70 -0.43
C ARG A 174 19.16 -21.42 0.25
N PHE A 175 18.05 -21.48 0.97
CA PHE A 175 17.52 -20.31 1.66
C PHE A 175 17.78 -20.42 3.17
N GLU A 176 18.58 -19.50 3.68
CA GLU A 176 18.92 -19.38 5.10
C GLU A 176 18.22 -18.16 5.70
N PRO A 177 17.88 -18.16 7.01
CA PRO A 177 17.34 -16.97 7.67
C PRO A 177 18.27 -15.77 7.51
N TYR A 178 17.72 -14.61 7.17
CA TYR A 178 18.51 -13.39 7.05
C TYR A 178 18.89 -12.84 8.43
N GLY A 179 20.18 -12.85 8.77
CA GLY A 179 20.71 -12.47 10.08
C GLY A 179 20.96 -10.96 10.29
N GLY A 180 20.66 -10.11 9.30
CA GLY A 180 20.95 -8.66 9.34
C GLY A 180 22.41 -8.34 8.97
N GLY A 181 22.65 -7.97 7.72
CA GLY A 181 23.95 -7.53 7.20
C GLY A 181 23.79 -6.94 5.81
N ASP A 182 24.62 -5.95 5.43
CA ASP A 182 24.43 -5.20 4.18
C ASP A 182 24.39 -6.14 2.96
N PRO A 183 23.27 -6.17 2.19
CA PRO A 183 23.22 -6.98 1.00
C PRO A 183 24.05 -6.28 -0.08
N ALA A 184 25.26 -6.77 -0.33
CA ALA A 184 26.02 -6.39 -1.51
C ALA A 184 25.11 -6.57 -2.74
N SER A 185 24.70 -5.44 -3.31
CA SER A 185 23.72 -5.35 -4.39
C SER A 185 24.40 -5.71 -5.70
N ASP A 186 24.27 -6.96 -6.11
CA ASP A 186 24.58 -7.35 -7.49
C ASP A 186 23.33 -8.01 -8.08
N GLN A 187 22.48 -7.18 -8.69
CA GLN A 187 21.26 -7.61 -9.35
C GLN A 187 21.61 -8.26 -10.69
N ALA A 188 21.92 -9.56 -10.68
CA ALA A 188 21.97 -10.37 -11.90
C ALA A 188 20.92 -11.50 -11.84
N ALA A 189 20.14 -11.57 -12.92
CA ALA A 189 18.86 -12.24 -13.09
C ALA A 189 18.81 -13.71 -12.61
N GLU A 190 17.62 -14.18 -12.24
CA GLU A 190 17.33 -15.58 -11.91
C GLU A 190 17.27 -16.44 -13.18
N CYS A 191 17.63 -17.73 -13.08
CA CYS A 191 17.25 -18.74 -14.08
C CYS A 191 16.09 -19.57 -13.51
N ARG A 192 14.96 -19.61 -14.23
CA ARG A 192 13.74 -20.30 -13.79
C ARG A 192 13.55 -21.57 -14.61
N HIS A 193 12.99 -22.59 -13.96
CA HIS A 193 12.48 -23.77 -14.65
C HIS A 193 11.22 -23.34 -15.43
N GLY A 194 11.27 -23.48 -16.76
CA GLY A 194 10.09 -23.36 -17.63
C GLY A 194 9.15 -24.53 -17.45
#